data_AF-A0A095WW51-F1
#
_entry.id   AF-A0A095WW51-F1
#
_cell.length_a   1.000
_cell.length_b   1.000
_cell.length_c   1.000
_cell.angle_alpha   90.00
_cell.angle_beta   90.00
_cell.angle_gamma   90.00
#
_symmetry.space_group_name_H-M   'P 1'
#
loop_
_entity.id
_entity.type
_entity.pdbx_description
1 polymer ?
#
loop_
_entity_poly.entity_id
_entity_poly.type
_entity_poly.pdbx_seq_one_letter_code
_entity_poly.pdbx_strand_id
1 'polypeptide(L)'
;MWRVRGLLIVNLGSPDSPAPSDVRPFLAKFLSDPRVVDFPRGVWLPILHGIVLRVRPRRSGAIYETIWTPEGSPLVVYTKRQHQLLKEALPDWNVKYAMTYTRPSIDSALRAFEDEGVDDVTVLPLYAQTTPSSTGAVVDQVLDFYRSQVRRPHLRIVGKWPTQPDYVNWHAKQIADRVRGEGPAPQMILLSYHGVPQRAAHKPEGYRQECLETSSAIEARLRQLGVDVPVLTTFQSKFGPGKWLRPATIDTMASLPGRGITSVLIATPAFISDCIETVDELDVLNQNAFKEAGGKHYQRVAPINDDPVIVDIVKDLLGE
;
A
#
# COMPACT_ATOMS: atom_id res chain seq x y z
N MET A 1 25.59 -27.10 -5.61
CA MET A 1 24.44 -27.37 -4.72
C MET A 1 23.32 -26.48 -5.21
N TRP A 2 22.23 -27.05 -5.71
CA TRP A 2 21.08 -26.24 -6.16
C TRP A 2 20.51 -25.52 -4.95
N ARG A 3 20.38 -24.20 -5.01
CA ARG A 3 19.79 -23.41 -3.92
C ARG A 3 18.28 -23.63 -3.92
N VAL A 4 17.71 -23.88 -2.75
CA VAL A 4 16.26 -23.96 -2.58
C VAL A 4 15.77 -22.53 -2.37
N ARG A 5 15.06 -22.01 -3.38
CA ARG A 5 14.65 -20.60 -3.43
C ARG A 5 13.33 -20.37 -2.71
N GLY A 6 13.24 -19.27 -1.97
CA GLY A 6 12.04 -18.81 -1.30
C GLY A 6 11.71 -17.37 -1.67
N LEU A 7 10.44 -17.11 -1.97
CA LEU A 7 9.89 -15.77 -2.18
C LEU A 7 8.89 -15.45 -1.07
N LEU A 8 9.18 -14.45 -0.25
CA LEU A 8 8.25 -13.91 0.75
C LEU A 8 7.69 -12.57 0.28
N ILE A 9 6.44 -12.53 -0.15
CA ILE A 9 5.74 -11.26 -0.37
C ILE A 9 5.20 -10.72 0.95
N VAL A 10 5.36 -9.42 1.21
CA VAL A 10 4.98 -8.82 2.50
C VAL A 10 4.09 -7.62 2.31
N ASN A 11 2.97 -7.60 3.01
CA ASN A 11 2.05 -6.47 3.08
C ASN A 11 1.83 -6.02 4.54
N LEU A 12 1.08 -4.94 4.77
CA LEU A 12 0.84 -4.38 6.09
C LEU A 12 0.05 -5.36 6.97
N GLY A 13 -1.00 -5.92 6.37
CA GLY A 13 -2.03 -6.71 7.03
C GLY A 13 -3.21 -5.88 7.55
N SER A 14 -4.29 -6.59 7.83
CA SER A 14 -5.54 -6.07 8.39
C SER A 14 -5.94 -6.92 9.61
N PRO A 15 -6.74 -6.39 10.55
CA PRO A 15 -7.28 -7.16 11.68
C PRO A 15 -8.10 -8.37 11.18
N ASP A 16 -8.23 -9.40 12.03
CA ASP A 16 -8.94 -10.65 11.68
C ASP A 16 -10.44 -10.43 11.45
N SER A 17 -11.04 -9.41 12.08
CA SER A 17 -12.40 -8.93 11.82
C SER A 17 -12.54 -7.43 12.11
N PRO A 18 -13.66 -6.77 11.71
CA PRO A 18 -13.97 -5.40 12.13
C PRO A 18 -14.28 -5.28 13.63
N ALA A 19 -14.44 -6.40 14.34
CA ALA A 19 -14.79 -6.38 15.75
C ALA A 19 -13.70 -5.67 16.56
N PRO A 20 -14.06 -4.80 17.53
CA PRO A 20 -13.09 -4.10 18.36
C PRO A 20 -12.09 -5.03 19.09
N SER A 21 -12.47 -6.28 19.35
CA SER A 21 -11.60 -7.32 19.93
C SER A 21 -10.41 -7.68 19.06
N ASP A 22 -10.55 -7.64 17.73
CA ASP A 22 -9.52 -8.00 16.76
C ASP A 22 -8.79 -6.77 16.23
N VAL A 23 -9.48 -5.64 16.15
CA VAL A 23 -8.88 -4.35 15.80
C VAL A 23 -7.91 -3.88 16.89
N ARG A 24 -8.22 -4.11 18.17
CA ARG A 24 -7.36 -3.69 19.29
C ARG A 24 -5.95 -4.30 19.25
N PRO A 25 -5.74 -5.62 19.13
CA PRO A 25 -4.40 -6.20 19.06
C PRO A 25 -3.64 -5.78 17.80
N PHE A 26 -4.32 -5.64 16.66
CA PHE A 26 -3.72 -5.07 15.45
C PHE A 26 -3.20 -3.66 15.69
N LEU A 27 -4.04 -2.74 16.18
CA LEU A 27 -3.63 -1.37 16.49
C LEU A 27 -2.54 -1.31 17.56
N ALA A 28 -2.55 -2.23 18.53
CA ALA A 28 -1.51 -2.31 19.54
C ALA A 28 -0.16 -2.64 18.90
N LYS A 29 -0.08 -3.61 17.99
CA LYS A 29 1.17 -3.97 17.30
C LYS A 29 1.60 -2.85 16.35
N PHE A 30 0.68 -2.36 15.51
CA PHE A 30 0.96 -1.32 14.51
C PHE A 30 1.44 -0.02 15.14
N LEU A 31 0.73 0.48 16.15
CA LEU A 31 1.06 1.77 16.77
C LEU A 31 2.19 1.68 17.80
N SER A 32 2.62 0.49 18.20
CA SER A 32 3.81 0.31 19.07
C SER A 32 5.11 0.36 18.29
N ASP A 33 5.04 0.29 16.95
CA ASP A 33 6.21 0.30 16.08
C ASP A 33 6.83 1.71 16.02
N PRO A 34 8.12 1.87 16.41
CA PRO A 34 8.79 3.17 16.36
C PRO A 34 8.97 3.71 14.94
N ARG A 35 8.86 2.87 13.90
CA ARG A 35 8.82 3.30 12.50
C ARG A 35 7.52 4.00 12.13
N VAL A 36 6.43 3.65 12.82
CA VAL A 36 5.08 4.19 12.60
C VAL A 36 4.82 5.40 13.49
N VAL A 37 5.16 5.30 14.78
CA VAL A 37 4.99 6.38 15.75
C VAL A 37 6.34 6.80 16.32
N ASP A 38 6.81 7.97 15.90
CA ASP A 38 8.11 8.53 16.25
C ASP A 38 8.09 9.37 17.55
N PHE A 39 7.34 8.91 18.56
CA PHE A 39 7.34 9.49 19.91
C PHE A 39 8.21 8.65 20.86
N PRO A 40 8.80 9.27 21.91
CA PRO A 40 9.55 8.52 22.93
C PRO A 40 8.71 7.39 23.52
N ARG A 41 9.21 6.15 23.46
CA ARG A 41 8.45 4.95 23.84
C ARG A 41 7.89 5.00 25.26
N GLY A 42 8.68 5.53 26.21
CA GLY A 42 8.26 5.67 27.61
C GLY A 42 7.06 6.61 27.82
N VAL A 43 6.81 7.54 26.89
CA VAL A 43 5.64 8.42 26.91
C VAL A 43 4.51 7.82 26.07
N TRP A 44 4.84 7.30 24.89
CA TRP A 44 3.83 6.84 23.94
C TRP A 44 3.13 5.54 24.37
N LEU A 45 3.86 4.54 24.87
CA LEU A 45 3.24 3.25 25.21
C LEU A 45 2.18 3.38 26.33
N PRO A 46 2.39 4.17 27.41
CA PRO A 46 1.33 4.47 28.37
C PRO A 46 0.10 5.13 27.73
N ILE A 47 0.28 6.07 26.81
CA ILE A 47 -0.83 6.73 26.09
C ILE A 47 -1.56 5.73 25.19
N LEU A 48 -0.81 4.90 24.46
CA LEU A 48 -1.33 3.88 23.57
C LEU A 48 -2.21 2.89 24.33
N HIS A 49 -1.67 2.26 25.38
CA HIS A 49 -2.38 1.23 26.15
C HIS A 49 -3.42 1.80 27.13
N GLY A 50 -3.27 3.06 27.53
CA GLY A 50 -4.18 3.75 28.45
C GLY A 50 -5.39 4.39 27.74
N ILE A 51 -5.16 5.22 26.73
CA ILE A 51 -6.21 6.04 26.10
C ILE A 51 -6.56 5.51 24.71
N VAL A 52 -5.56 5.37 23.83
CA VAL A 52 -5.79 5.09 22.40
C VAL A 52 -6.49 3.75 22.20
N LEU A 53 -5.98 2.67 22.79
CA LEU A 53 -6.54 1.32 22.63
C LEU A 53 -7.89 1.15 23.35
N ARG A 54 -8.32 2.08 24.22
CA ARG A 54 -9.67 2.05 24.81
C ARG A 54 -10.73 2.65 23.89
N VAL A 55 -10.36 3.65 23.07
CA VAL A 55 -11.30 4.43 22.26
C VAL A 55 -11.22 4.09 20.78
N ARG A 56 -10.01 4.02 20.22
CA ARG A 56 -9.76 3.91 18.78
C ARG A 56 -10.28 2.61 18.14
N PRO A 57 -10.21 1.42 18.78
CA PRO A 57 -10.65 0.18 18.13
C PRO A 57 -12.10 0.19 17.68
N ARG A 58 -13.01 0.81 18.44
CA ARG A 58 -14.43 0.93 18.04
C ARG A 58 -14.60 1.78 16.78
N ARG A 59 -13.89 2.92 16.73
CA ARG A 59 -13.95 3.83 15.58
C ARG A 59 -13.32 3.20 14.34
N SER A 60 -12.14 2.60 14.48
CA SER A 60 -11.48 1.90 13.38
C SER A 60 -12.27 0.68 12.91
N GLY A 61 -12.88 -0.09 13.82
CA GLY A 61 -13.74 -1.21 13.49
C GLY A 61 -14.93 -0.82 12.60
N ALA A 62 -15.60 0.29 12.93
CA ALA A 62 -16.69 0.80 12.10
C ALA A 62 -16.25 1.16 10.67
N ILE A 63 -15.02 1.65 10.48
CA ILE A 63 -14.48 1.93 9.14
C ILE A 63 -14.06 0.62 8.45
N TYR A 64 -13.48 -0.35 9.17
CA TYR A 64 -13.22 -1.67 8.58
C TYR A 64 -14.50 -2.37 8.12
N GLU A 65 -15.61 -2.14 8.81
CA GLU A 65 -16.91 -2.70 8.47
C GLU A 65 -17.44 -2.17 7.13
N THR A 66 -17.16 -0.90 6.77
CA THR A 66 -17.61 -0.30 5.48
C THR A 66 -16.95 -0.95 4.27
N ILE A 67 -15.76 -1.53 4.44
CA ILE A 67 -14.97 -2.15 3.36
C ILE A 67 -14.96 -3.68 3.42
N TRP A 68 -15.61 -4.28 4.41
CA TRP A 68 -15.48 -5.71 4.68
C TRP A 68 -16.19 -6.55 3.63
N THR A 69 -15.51 -7.57 3.11
CA THR A 69 -16.11 -8.52 2.15
C THR A 69 -16.48 -9.82 2.86
N PRO A 70 -17.31 -10.69 2.25
CA PRO A 70 -17.57 -12.03 2.78
C PRO A 70 -16.30 -12.87 3.01
N GLU A 71 -15.23 -12.61 2.24
CA GLU A 71 -13.94 -13.31 2.34
C GLU A 71 -12.97 -12.66 3.37
N GLY A 72 -13.29 -11.45 3.87
CA GLY A 72 -12.48 -10.70 4.82
C GLY A 72 -12.09 -9.30 4.35
N SER A 73 -11.04 -8.73 4.94
CA SER A 73 -10.49 -7.45 4.51
C SER A 73 -9.90 -7.56 3.09
N PRO A 74 -10.25 -6.64 2.15
CA PRO A 74 -9.75 -6.65 0.77
C PRO A 74 -8.23 -6.82 0.68
N LEU A 75 -7.46 -6.12 1.51
CA LEU A 75 -6.00 -6.18 1.56
C LEU A 75 -5.50 -7.62 1.74
N VAL A 76 -6.09 -8.35 2.69
CA VAL A 76 -5.70 -9.74 3.03
C VAL A 76 -6.19 -10.70 1.96
N VAL A 77 -7.41 -10.50 1.45
CA VAL A 77 -7.99 -11.33 0.38
C VAL A 77 -7.15 -11.24 -0.88
N TYR A 78 -6.85 -10.03 -1.36
CA TYR A 78 -6.02 -9.84 -2.56
C TYR A 78 -4.58 -10.29 -2.35
N THR A 79 -3.98 -10.09 -1.18
CA THR A 79 -2.64 -10.64 -0.89
C THR A 79 -2.62 -12.17 -1.00
N LYS A 80 -3.67 -12.88 -0.55
CA LYS A 80 -3.79 -14.34 -0.71
C LYS A 80 -3.95 -14.75 -2.17
N ARG A 81 -4.70 -13.99 -2.97
CA ARG A 81 -4.88 -14.27 -4.40
C ARG A 81 -3.59 -14.01 -5.19
N GLN A 82 -2.89 -12.92 -4.91
CA GLN A 82 -1.55 -12.65 -5.44
C GLN A 82 -0.56 -13.76 -5.09
N HIS A 83 -0.57 -14.23 -3.84
CA HIS A 83 0.22 -15.39 -3.42
C HIS A 83 -0.09 -16.63 -4.26
N GLN A 84 -1.36 -16.92 -4.52
CA GLN A 84 -1.76 -18.07 -5.34
C GLN A 84 -1.29 -17.93 -6.80
N LEU A 85 -1.49 -16.76 -7.42
CA LEU A 85 -1.01 -16.47 -8.78
C LEU A 85 0.50 -16.67 -8.90
N LEU A 86 1.27 -16.15 -7.92
CA LEU A 86 2.71 -16.28 -7.90
C LEU A 86 3.16 -17.72 -7.67
N LYS A 87 2.48 -18.46 -6.78
CA LYS A 87 2.78 -19.87 -6.52
C LYS A 87 2.58 -20.73 -7.78
N GLU A 88 1.54 -20.45 -8.56
CA GLU A 88 1.28 -21.16 -9.82
C GLU A 88 2.30 -20.78 -10.91
N ALA A 89 2.68 -19.51 -10.99
CA ALA A 89 3.59 -19.00 -12.02
C ALA A 89 5.08 -19.21 -11.75
N LEU A 90 5.45 -19.57 -10.50
CA LEU A 90 6.83 -19.77 -10.04
C LEU A 90 6.98 -21.16 -9.37
N PRO A 91 6.84 -22.27 -10.12
CA PRO A 91 6.87 -23.63 -9.55
C PRO A 91 8.22 -23.99 -8.90
N ASP A 92 9.31 -23.34 -9.30
CA ASP A 92 10.65 -23.53 -8.76
C ASP A 92 10.96 -22.66 -7.53
N TRP A 93 9.95 -21.95 -7.00
CA TRP A 93 10.07 -21.08 -5.84
C TRP A 93 9.13 -21.54 -4.73
N ASN A 94 9.63 -21.55 -3.50
CA ASN A 94 8.78 -21.67 -2.32
C ASN A 94 8.15 -20.29 -2.06
N VAL A 95 6.95 -20.06 -2.57
CA VAL A 95 6.26 -18.77 -2.43
C VAL A 95 5.42 -18.76 -1.14
N LYS A 96 5.65 -17.78 -0.27
CA LYS A 96 4.86 -17.50 0.94
C LYS A 96 4.47 -16.02 0.97
N TYR A 97 3.46 -15.70 1.77
CA TYR A 97 3.12 -14.32 2.09
C TYR A 97 3.16 -14.10 3.61
N ALA A 98 3.41 -12.85 4.02
CA ALA A 98 3.33 -12.44 5.41
C ALA A 98 2.76 -11.03 5.56
N MET A 99 2.30 -10.74 6.76
CA MET A 99 1.80 -9.45 7.18
C MET A 99 2.74 -8.84 8.21
N THR A 100 2.98 -7.54 8.10
CA THR A 100 3.85 -6.79 9.03
C THR A 100 3.24 -6.77 10.43
N TYR A 101 1.93 -6.54 10.54
CA TYR A 101 1.27 -6.34 11.83
C TYR A 101 0.19 -7.38 12.18
N THR A 102 -0.07 -8.35 11.31
CA THR A 102 -1.07 -9.41 11.55
C THR A 102 -0.52 -10.78 11.14
N ARG A 103 -1.39 -11.80 11.06
CA ARG A 103 -1.01 -13.17 10.68
C ARG A 103 -1.32 -13.44 9.20
N PRO A 104 -0.57 -14.33 8.53
CA PRO A 104 0.69 -14.95 8.98
C PRO A 104 1.79 -13.89 9.16
N SER A 105 2.60 -14.02 10.21
CA SER A 105 3.66 -13.05 10.51
C SER A 105 4.94 -13.35 9.73
N ILE A 106 5.79 -12.34 9.57
CA ILE A 106 7.09 -12.49 8.90
C ILE A 106 7.91 -13.59 9.57
N ASP A 107 7.97 -13.65 10.91
CA ASP A 107 8.70 -14.69 11.62
C ASP A 107 8.17 -16.10 11.32
N SER A 108 6.85 -16.28 11.26
CA SER A 108 6.24 -17.59 10.97
C SER A 108 6.53 -18.06 9.55
N ALA A 109 6.54 -17.14 8.58
CA ALA A 109 6.84 -17.46 7.19
C ALA A 109 8.32 -17.78 6.99
N LEU A 110 9.23 -17.06 7.67
CA LEU A 110 10.67 -17.33 7.62
C LEU A 110 11.04 -18.65 8.31
N ARG A 111 10.39 -19.01 9.43
CA ARG A 111 10.54 -20.35 10.03
C ARG A 111 10.10 -21.45 9.08
N ALA A 112 8.96 -21.28 8.41
CA ALA A 112 8.48 -22.26 7.44
C ALA A 112 9.47 -22.45 6.26
N PHE A 113 10.19 -21.40 5.86
CA PHE A 113 11.30 -21.53 4.90
C PHE A 113 12.47 -22.35 5.46
N GLU A 114 12.85 -22.13 6.73
CA GLU A 114 13.90 -22.93 7.37
C GLU A 114 13.51 -24.41 7.45
N ASP A 115 12.26 -24.71 7.80
CA ASP A 115 11.71 -26.07 7.88
C ASP A 115 11.68 -26.77 6.50
N GLU A 116 11.46 -25.99 5.43
CA GLU A 116 11.48 -26.46 4.03
C GLU A 116 12.89 -26.53 3.43
N GLY A 117 13.93 -26.16 4.20
CA GLY A 117 15.32 -26.21 3.76
C GLY A 117 15.71 -25.10 2.78
N VAL A 118 14.90 -24.04 2.66
CA VAL A 118 15.18 -22.86 1.84
C VAL A 118 16.47 -22.20 2.32
N ASP A 119 17.41 -21.97 1.39
CA ASP A 119 18.70 -21.37 1.65
C ASP A 119 19.00 -20.11 0.80
N ASP A 120 18.06 -19.71 -0.07
CA ASP A 120 18.06 -18.44 -0.80
C ASP A 120 16.69 -17.77 -0.67
N VAL A 121 16.61 -16.71 0.13
CA VAL A 121 15.36 -16.02 0.45
C VAL A 121 15.35 -14.64 -0.19
N THR A 122 14.36 -14.40 -1.04
CA THR A 122 13.97 -13.06 -1.47
C THR A 122 12.74 -12.60 -0.67
N VAL A 123 12.86 -11.46 0.02
CA VAL A 123 11.72 -10.76 0.62
C VAL A 123 11.31 -9.60 -0.28
N LEU A 124 10.04 -9.56 -0.68
CA LEU A 124 9.45 -8.53 -1.51
C LEU A 124 8.34 -7.79 -0.75
N PRO A 125 8.64 -6.61 -0.18
CA PRO A 125 7.59 -5.71 0.29
C PRO A 125 6.72 -5.24 -0.89
N LEU A 126 5.40 -5.39 -0.79
CA LEU A 126 4.43 -4.98 -1.82
C LEU A 126 4.17 -3.46 -1.82
N TYR A 127 5.25 -2.68 -1.71
CA TYR A 127 5.25 -1.22 -1.77
C TYR A 127 6.25 -0.77 -2.83
N ALA A 128 5.77 -0.18 -3.92
CA ALA A 128 6.63 0.32 -5.00
C ALA A 128 7.51 1.49 -4.53
N GLN A 129 6.94 2.39 -3.74
CA GLN A 129 7.63 3.50 -3.09
C GLN A 129 7.84 3.20 -1.61
N THR A 130 9.02 3.52 -1.09
CA THR A 130 9.47 3.08 0.22
C THR A 130 9.29 4.16 1.27
N THR A 131 8.85 3.75 2.46
CA THR A 131 8.84 4.61 3.65
C THR A 131 9.48 3.88 4.83
N PRO A 132 9.98 4.62 5.85
CA PRO A 132 10.40 4.00 7.09
C PRO A 132 9.30 3.15 7.74
N SER A 133 8.04 3.60 7.71
CA SER A 133 6.87 2.94 8.30
C SER A 133 6.33 1.72 7.55
N SER A 134 6.71 1.54 6.28
CA SER A 134 6.31 0.40 5.45
C SER A 134 7.49 -0.56 5.23
N THR A 135 8.25 -0.38 4.15
CA THR A 135 9.42 -1.19 3.79
C THR A 135 10.45 -1.26 4.93
N GLY A 136 10.67 -0.16 5.66
CA GLY A 136 11.58 -0.15 6.80
C GLY A 136 11.16 -1.08 7.95
N ALA A 137 9.88 -1.15 8.27
CA ALA A 137 9.35 -2.06 9.29
C ALA A 137 9.46 -3.54 8.86
N VAL A 138 9.28 -3.83 7.57
CA VAL A 138 9.51 -5.17 7.01
C VAL A 138 10.98 -5.57 7.16
N VAL A 139 11.90 -4.69 6.76
CA VAL A 139 13.35 -4.93 6.88
C VAL A 139 13.73 -5.21 8.34
N ASP A 140 13.25 -4.39 9.28
CA ASP A 140 13.56 -4.58 10.71
C ASP A 140 13.08 -5.95 11.20
N GLN A 141 11.85 -6.36 10.88
CA GLN A 141 11.32 -7.67 11.32
C GLN A 141 12.09 -8.86 10.72
N VAL A 142 12.52 -8.78 9.46
CA VAL A 142 13.34 -9.81 8.81
C VAL A 142 14.71 -9.91 9.47
N LEU A 143 15.36 -8.76 9.70
CA LEU A 143 16.69 -8.73 10.31
C LEU A 143 16.65 -9.15 11.78
N ASP A 144 15.63 -8.74 12.54
CA ASP A 144 15.44 -9.16 13.94
C ASP A 144 15.23 -10.67 14.05
N PHE A 145 14.48 -11.28 13.13
CA PHE A 145 14.35 -12.74 13.05
C PHE A 145 15.72 -13.40 12.90
N TYR A 146 16.46 -13.05 11.85
CA TYR A 146 17.77 -13.66 11.54
C TYR A 146 18.91 -13.25 12.49
N ARG A 147 18.71 -12.22 13.32
CA ARG A 147 19.66 -11.86 14.38
C ARG A 147 19.78 -12.98 15.42
N SER A 148 18.70 -13.74 15.63
CA SER A 148 18.64 -14.84 16.60
C SER A 148 18.96 -16.22 16.02
N GLN A 149 19.06 -16.34 14.69
CA GLN A 149 19.26 -17.63 14.02
C GLN A 149 20.74 -17.98 13.83
N VAL A 150 21.06 -19.26 14.00
CA VAL A 150 22.41 -19.81 13.72
C VAL A 150 22.63 -19.93 12.20
N ARG A 151 21.64 -20.49 11.49
CA ARG A 151 21.65 -20.60 10.03
C ARG A 151 21.08 -19.33 9.42
N ARG A 152 21.74 -18.79 8.40
CA ARG A 152 21.26 -17.64 7.64
C ARG A 152 21.27 -17.99 6.16
N PRO A 153 20.17 -17.76 5.42
CA PRO A 153 20.14 -17.98 3.98
C PRO A 153 20.95 -16.88 3.28
N HIS A 154 21.17 -17.06 1.98
CA HIS A 154 21.38 -15.91 1.11
C HIS A 154 20.12 -15.05 1.15
N LEU A 155 20.22 -13.83 1.67
CA LEU A 155 19.08 -12.97 1.91
C LEU A 155 19.11 -11.77 0.97
N ARG A 156 18.07 -11.64 0.16
CA ARG A 156 17.81 -10.47 -0.67
C ARG A 156 16.52 -9.82 -0.20
N ILE A 157 16.55 -8.53 0.14
CA ILE A 157 15.34 -7.75 0.40
C ILE A 157 15.20 -6.77 -0.75
N VAL A 158 14.10 -6.89 -1.51
CA VAL A 158 13.80 -5.97 -2.60
C VAL A 158 13.53 -4.59 -2.01
N GLY A 159 14.26 -3.60 -2.53
CA GLY A 159 14.12 -2.21 -2.14
C GLY A 159 12.91 -1.55 -2.81
N LYS A 160 13.13 -0.37 -3.37
CA LYS A 160 12.11 0.37 -4.11
C LYS A 160 12.02 -0.08 -5.57
N TRP A 161 10.84 0.04 -6.16
CA TRP A 161 10.57 -0.25 -7.56
C TRP A 161 9.52 0.73 -8.15
N PRO A 162 9.68 2.05 -7.97
CA PRO A 162 8.64 3.05 -8.28
C PRO A 162 8.31 3.15 -9.78
N THR A 163 9.22 2.72 -10.65
CA THR A 163 9.11 2.81 -12.11
C THR A 163 9.26 1.44 -12.78
N GLN A 164 8.87 0.36 -12.10
CA GLN A 164 8.88 -0.97 -12.72
C GLN A 164 8.00 -0.94 -14.00
N PRO A 165 8.48 -1.48 -15.15
CA PRO A 165 7.83 -1.25 -16.45
C PRO A 165 6.37 -1.73 -16.52
N ASP A 166 6.07 -2.94 -16.07
CA ASP A 166 4.72 -3.52 -16.10
C ASP A 166 3.79 -2.82 -15.12
N TYR A 167 4.31 -2.39 -13.97
CA TYR A 167 3.59 -1.59 -12.99
C TYR A 167 3.13 -0.25 -13.56
N VAL A 168 4.05 0.49 -14.18
CA VAL A 168 3.75 1.77 -14.84
C VAL A 168 2.80 1.57 -16.02
N ASN A 169 3.06 0.56 -16.85
CA ASN A 169 2.25 0.27 -18.02
C ASN A 169 0.83 -0.15 -17.64
N TRP A 170 0.67 -0.96 -16.60
CA TRP A 170 -0.64 -1.37 -16.09
C TRP A 170 -1.44 -0.17 -15.62
N HIS A 171 -0.88 0.68 -14.75
CA HIS A 171 -1.58 1.88 -14.28
C HIS A 171 -1.99 2.81 -15.44
N ALA A 172 -1.06 3.07 -16.36
CA ALA A 172 -1.35 3.91 -17.51
C ALA A 172 -2.44 3.31 -18.41
N LYS A 173 -2.45 1.98 -18.62
CA LYS A 173 -3.49 1.30 -19.39
C LYS A 173 -4.84 1.39 -18.70
N GLN A 174 -4.93 1.07 -17.40
CA GLN A 174 -6.20 1.15 -16.65
C GLN A 174 -6.78 2.56 -16.65
N ILE A 175 -5.93 3.57 -16.47
CA ILE A 175 -6.32 4.98 -16.55
C ILE A 175 -6.79 5.33 -17.97
N ALA A 176 -6.03 4.95 -19.01
CA ALA A 176 -6.38 5.23 -20.40
C ALA A 176 -7.70 4.56 -20.81
N ASP A 177 -7.91 3.31 -20.40
CA ASP A 177 -9.15 2.58 -20.66
C ASP A 177 -10.34 3.27 -19.97
N ARG A 178 -10.15 3.83 -18.76
CA ARG A 178 -11.20 4.57 -18.07
C ARG A 178 -11.48 5.94 -18.71
N VAL A 179 -10.44 6.63 -19.18
CA VAL A 179 -10.58 7.90 -19.92
C VAL A 179 -11.35 7.70 -21.24
N ARG A 180 -11.13 6.57 -21.93
CA ARG A 180 -11.80 6.24 -23.20
C ARG A 180 -13.14 5.53 -23.04
N GLY A 181 -13.45 5.08 -21.83
CA GLY A 181 -14.67 4.32 -21.53
C GLY A 181 -15.94 5.16 -21.66
N GLU A 182 -17.09 4.51 -21.48
CA GLU A 182 -18.38 5.17 -21.50
C GLU A 182 -18.54 6.12 -20.30
N GLY A 183 -18.86 7.38 -20.60
CA GLY A 183 -19.13 8.42 -19.62
C GLY A 183 -18.41 9.74 -19.92
N PRO A 184 -18.56 10.75 -19.06
CA PRO A 184 -17.89 12.03 -19.24
C PRO A 184 -16.38 11.88 -19.06
N ALA A 185 -15.62 12.34 -20.06
CA ALA A 185 -14.16 12.34 -19.96
C ALA A 185 -13.69 13.12 -18.72
N PRO A 186 -12.68 12.63 -17.98
CA PRO A 186 -12.13 13.36 -16.86
C PRO A 186 -11.39 14.61 -17.34
N GLN A 187 -11.53 15.71 -16.61
CA GLN A 187 -10.80 16.95 -16.84
C GLN A 187 -9.46 16.97 -16.07
N MET A 188 -9.27 16.05 -15.13
CA MET A 188 -8.07 15.89 -14.32
C MET A 188 -7.93 14.44 -13.89
N ILE A 189 -6.71 13.91 -14.01
CA ILE A 189 -6.30 12.64 -13.41
C ILE A 189 -5.55 12.94 -12.11
N LEU A 190 -5.94 12.33 -11.02
CA LEU A 190 -5.24 12.41 -9.74
C LEU A 190 -4.52 11.11 -9.45
N LEU A 191 -3.21 11.20 -9.19
CA LEU A 191 -2.43 10.10 -8.63
C LEU A 191 -2.25 10.38 -7.14
N SER A 192 -3.01 9.67 -6.30
CA SER A 192 -3.07 9.87 -4.86
C SER A 192 -2.19 8.84 -4.14
N TYR A 193 -1.25 9.31 -3.32
CA TYR A 193 -0.33 8.50 -2.54
C TYR A 193 -0.61 8.66 -1.06
N HIS A 194 -0.27 7.69 -0.21
CA HIS A 194 -0.45 7.85 1.23
C HIS A 194 0.43 9.00 1.74
N GLY A 195 -0.16 9.96 2.45
CA GLY A 195 0.59 11.06 3.03
C GLY A 195 1.53 10.57 4.11
N VAL A 196 2.65 11.26 4.28
CA VAL A 196 3.56 11.05 5.41
C VAL A 196 3.72 12.35 6.20
N PRO A 197 3.89 12.28 7.53
CA PRO A 197 4.16 13.45 8.35
C PRO A 197 5.43 14.17 7.88
N GLN A 198 5.42 15.50 7.90
CA GLN A 198 6.63 16.32 7.69
C GLN A 198 7.52 16.30 8.94
N ARG A 199 8.04 15.11 9.27
CA ARG A 199 8.95 14.88 10.39
C ARG A 199 10.15 14.09 9.88
N ALA A 200 11.34 14.40 10.38
CA ALA A 200 12.60 13.83 9.88
C ALA A 200 12.63 12.29 9.92
N ALA A 201 12.04 11.69 10.95
CA ALA A 201 11.96 10.23 11.13
C ALA A 201 11.27 9.51 9.95
N HIS A 202 10.33 10.18 9.28
CA HIS A 202 9.57 9.60 8.16
C HIS A 202 10.19 9.89 6.78
N LYS A 203 11.29 10.65 6.72
CA LYS A 203 12.00 11.00 5.46
C LYS A 203 11.05 11.42 4.31
N PRO A 204 10.16 12.40 4.55
CA PRO A 204 9.03 12.70 3.67
C PRO A 204 9.45 13.08 2.23
N GLU A 205 10.58 13.76 2.05
CA GLU A 205 11.02 14.19 0.72
C GLU A 205 11.53 13.02 -0.14
N GLY A 206 12.17 12.02 0.47
CA GLY A 206 12.62 10.83 -0.26
C GLY A 206 11.43 10.03 -0.81
N TYR A 207 10.40 9.83 0.02
CA TYR A 207 9.16 9.20 -0.41
C TYR A 207 8.42 10.04 -1.46
N ARG A 208 8.36 11.36 -1.28
CA ARG A 208 7.77 12.29 -2.25
C ARG A 208 8.44 12.17 -3.62
N GLN A 209 9.77 12.12 -3.65
CA GLN A 209 10.53 11.96 -4.88
C GLN A 209 10.18 10.64 -5.59
N GLU A 210 10.09 9.53 -4.86
CA GLU A 210 9.68 8.23 -5.43
C GLU A 210 8.24 8.26 -5.97
N CYS A 211 7.32 8.95 -5.29
CA CYS A 211 5.94 9.14 -5.78
C CYS A 211 5.90 9.98 -7.07
N LEU A 212 6.71 11.02 -7.15
CA LEU A 212 6.83 11.87 -8.35
C LEU A 212 7.47 11.12 -9.51
N GLU A 213 8.44 10.24 -9.24
CA GLU A 213 9.04 9.34 -10.24
C GLU A 213 7.97 8.41 -10.84
N THR A 214 7.19 7.73 -9.99
CA THR A 214 6.05 6.91 -10.44
C THR A 214 5.04 7.75 -11.23
N SER A 215 4.67 8.94 -10.72
CA SER A 215 3.69 9.81 -11.38
C SER A 215 4.17 10.25 -12.76
N SER A 216 5.43 10.66 -12.87
CA SER A 216 6.03 11.10 -14.13
C SER A 216 6.13 9.96 -15.14
N ALA A 217 6.45 8.75 -14.69
CA ALA A 217 6.50 7.57 -15.54
C ALA A 217 5.11 7.18 -16.08
N ILE A 218 4.08 7.20 -15.22
CA ILE A 218 2.69 6.96 -15.61
C ILE A 218 2.22 8.05 -16.58
N GLU A 219 2.46 9.33 -16.30
CA GLU A 219 2.08 10.44 -17.17
C GLU A 219 2.76 10.33 -18.55
N ALA A 220 4.06 10.02 -18.59
CA ALA A 220 4.78 9.80 -19.84
C ALA A 220 4.17 8.65 -20.65
N ARG A 221 3.80 7.54 -19.97
CA ARG A 221 3.14 6.41 -20.63
C ARG A 221 1.73 6.75 -21.11
N LEU A 222 0.95 7.53 -20.36
CA LEU A 222 -0.36 8.01 -20.77
C LEU A 222 -0.29 8.84 -22.05
N ARG A 223 0.70 9.73 -22.17
CA ARG A 223 0.94 10.51 -23.40
C ARG A 223 1.26 9.61 -24.59
N GLN A 224 2.06 8.55 -24.40
CA GLN A 224 2.32 7.55 -25.46
C GLN A 224 1.06 6.81 -25.88
N LEU A 225 0.11 6.61 -24.95
CA LEU A 225 -1.20 6.05 -25.23
C LEU A 225 -2.17 7.10 -25.82
N GLY A 226 -1.74 8.33 -26.07
CA GLY A 226 -2.60 9.39 -26.63
C GLY A 226 -3.65 9.94 -25.66
N VAL A 227 -3.40 9.83 -24.34
CA VAL A 227 -4.23 10.48 -23.32
C VAL A 227 -3.67 11.88 -23.04
N ASP A 228 -4.48 12.90 -23.36
CA ASP A 228 -4.16 14.33 -23.13
C ASP A 228 -5.05 14.91 -22.02
N VAL A 229 -4.94 14.34 -20.81
CA VAL A 229 -5.63 14.82 -19.61
C VAL A 229 -4.57 15.22 -18.57
N PRO A 230 -4.66 16.41 -17.96
CA PRO A 230 -3.70 16.84 -16.95
C PRO A 230 -3.62 15.85 -15.77
N VAL A 231 -2.41 15.55 -15.32
CA VAL A 231 -2.14 14.67 -14.18
C VAL A 231 -1.68 15.49 -12.98
N LEU A 232 -2.21 15.20 -11.80
CA LEU A 232 -1.82 15.83 -10.54
C LEU A 232 -1.50 14.80 -9.46
N THR A 233 -0.29 14.86 -8.93
CA THR A 233 0.12 14.07 -7.75
C THR A 233 -0.41 14.71 -6.47
N THR A 234 -1.08 13.91 -5.64
CA THR A 234 -1.65 14.34 -4.34
C THR A 234 -1.33 13.32 -3.24
N PHE A 235 -1.52 13.73 -1.98
CA PHE A 235 -1.24 12.92 -0.80
C PHE A 235 -2.46 12.81 0.12
N GLN A 236 -2.95 11.59 0.35
CA GLN A 236 -4.13 11.30 1.17
C GLN A 236 -3.77 10.96 2.62
N SER A 237 -4.76 10.62 3.43
CA SER A 237 -4.62 10.06 4.78
C SER A 237 -3.89 10.99 5.77
N LYS A 238 -4.19 12.29 5.73
CA LYS A 238 -3.67 13.25 6.72
C LYS A 238 -4.31 12.98 8.09
N PHE A 239 -3.52 12.49 9.06
CA PHE A 239 -4.01 12.21 10.41
C PHE A 239 -3.48 13.18 11.46
N GLY A 240 -4.39 13.75 12.26
CA GLY A 240 -4.06 14.53 13.45
C GLY A 240 -3.42 15.91 13.18
N PRO A 241 -3.06 16.62 14.26
CA PRO A 241 -2.49 17.95 14.18
C PRO A 241 -1.01 17.86 13.77
N GLY A 242 -0.69 18.25 12.54
CA GLY A 242 0.69 18.23 12.05
C GLY A 242 0.78 18.73 10.61
N LYS A 243 2.01 19.01 10.18
CA LYS A 243 2.32 19.23 8.76
C LYS A 243 2.50 17.87 8.10
N TRP A 244 1.92 17.73 6.91
CA TRP A 244 1.95 16.52 6.09
C TRP A 244 2.37 16.90 4.67
N LEU A 245 2.73 15.90 3.86
CA LEU A 245 2.95 16.12 2.43
C LEU A 245 1.74 16.80 1.76
N ARG A 246 2.05 17.61 0.76
CA ARG A 246 1.10 18.44 0.02
C ARG A 246 1.33 18.28 -1.49
N PRO A 247 0.30 18.53 -2.32
CA PRO A 247 -1.07 18.90 -1.95
C PRO A 247 -1.85 17.74 -1.32
N ALA A 248 -2.72 18.02 -0.34
CA ALA A 248 -3.55 16.99 0.29
C ALA A 248 -4.70 16.60 -0.66
N THR A 249 -4.98 15.30 -0.82
CA THR A 249 -6.01 14.82 -1.75
C THR A 249 -7.38 15.41 -1.41
N ILE A 250 -7.76 15.41 -0.13
CA ILE A 250 -9.06 15.92 0.32
C ILE A 250 -9.25 17.41 0.04
N ASP A 251 -8.23 18.24 0.34
CA ASP A 251 -8.24 19.67 0.06
C ASP A 251 -8.26 19.94 -1.45
N THR A 252 -7.53 19.12 -2.22
CA THR A 252 -7.49 19.22 -3.67
C THR A 252 -8.87 18.93 -4.26
N MET A 253 -9.51 17.83 -3.85
CA MET A 253 -10.84 17.43 -4.31
C MET A 253 -11.88 18.52 -4.05
N ALA A 254 -11.91 19.09 -2.85
CA ALA A 254 -12.83 20.18 -2.51
C ALA A 254 -12.59 21.46 -3.34
N SER A 255 -11.35 21.70 -3.81
CA SER A 255 -11.00 22.89 -4.59
C SER A 255 -11.26 22.78 -6.10
N LEU A 256 -11.35 21.57 -6.65
CA LEU A 256 -11.38 21.33 -8.10
C LEU A 256 -12.64 21.92 -8.77
N PRO A 257 -13.86 21.73 -8.25
CA PRO A 257 -15.06 22.28 -8.88
C PRO A 257 -15.08 23.81 -8.97
N GLY A 258 -14.58 24.51 -7.95
CA GLY A 258 -14.42 25.97 -7.97
C GLY A 258 -13.45 26.48 -9.03
N ARG A 259 -12.62 25.59 -9.60
CA ARG A 259 -11.72 25.86 -10.74
C ARG A 259 -12.29 25.39 -12.09
N GLY A 260 -13.56 25.02 -12.14
CA GLY A 260 -14.22 24.49 -13.35
C GLY A 260 -13.94 23.01 -13.65
N ILE A 261 -13.27 22.30 -12.74
CA ILE A 261 -12.99 20.86 -12.87
C ILE A 261 -14.09 20.09 -12.12
N THR A 262 -15.04 19.57 -12.89
CA THR A 262 -16.24 18.86 -12.39
C THR A 262 -16.26 17.37 -12.77
N SER A 263 -15.28 16.89 -13.54
CA SER A 263 -15.06 15.47 -13.84
C SER A 263 -13.62 15.06 -13.49
N VAL A 264 -13.44 14.06 -12.63
CA VAL A 264 -12.13 13.59 -12.17
C VAL A 264 -12.00 12.07 -12.23
N LEU A 265 -10.78 11.61 -12.52
CA LEU A 265 -10.37 10.21 -12.40
C LEU A 265 -9.24 10.12 -11.38
N ILE A 266 -9.35 9.27 -10.36
CA ILE A 266 -8.30 9.07 -9.35
C ILE A 266 -7.76 7.64 -9.37
N ALA A 267 -6.45 7.49 -9.16
CA ALA A 267 -5.78 6.21 -8.96
C ALA A 267 -4.84 6.28 -7.74
N THR A 268 -4.48 5.13 -7.17
CA THR A 268 -3.60 5.03 -5.99
C THR A 268 -2.35 4.18 -6.24
N PRO A 269 -1.31 4.71 -6.88
CA PRO A 269 -0.08 3.96 -7.17
C PRO A 269 0.82 3.73 -5.95
N ALA A 270 0.32 3.93 -4.72
CA ALA A 270 1.01 3.59 -3.49
C ALA A 270 0.57 2.23 -2.91
N PHE A 271 -0.52 1.66 -3.43
CA PHE A 271 -1.14 0.45 -2.92
C PHE A 271 -1.29 -0.56 -4.05
N ILE A 272 -0.92 -1.81 -3.78
CA ILE A 272 -1.06 -2.92 -4.72
C ILE A 272 -2.42 -3.65 -4.55
N SER A 273 -3.09 -3.46 -3.42
CA SER A 273 -4.41 -4.02 -3.14
C SER A 273 -5.32 -2.99 -2.52
N ASP A 274 -6.63 -3.12 -2.74
CA ASP A 274 -7.63 -2.32 -2.06
C ASP A 274 -7.52 -2.49 -0.54
N CYS A 275 -7.72 -1.38 0.16
CA CYS A 275 -7.63 -1.28 1.61
C CYS A 275 -8.53 -0.14 2.10
N ILE A 276 -8.43 0.20 3.39
CA ILE A 276 -9.23 1.26 3.99
C ILE A 276 -8.92 2.64 3.37
N GLU A 277 -7.65 2.87 3.03
CA GLU A 277 -7.19 4.10 2.40
C GLU A 277 -7.66 4.23 0.93
N THR A 278 -8.05 3.14 0.27
CA THR A 278 -8.59 3.20 -1.10
C THR A 278 -10.11 3.22 -1.09
N VAL A 279 -10.76 2.27 -0.45
CA VAL A 279 -12.22 2.11 -0.54
C VAL A 279 -12.94 3.16 0.30
N ASP A 280 -12.60 3.29 1.59
CA ASP A 280 -13.30 4.25 2.45
C ASP A 280 -12.84 5.69 2.15
N GLU A 281 -11.53 5.92 2.15
CA GLU A 281 -11.04 7.29 2.00
C GLU A 281 -11.28 7.87 0.60
N LEU A 282 -11.07 7.12 -0.49
CA LEU A 282 -11.29 7.68 -1.82
C LEU A 282 -12.75 7.64 -2.24
N ASP A 283 -13.39 6.48 -2.21
CA ASP A 283 -14.76 6.34 -2.73
C ASP A 283 -15.81 7.00 -1.85
N VAL A 284 -15.52 7.23 -0.56
CA VAL A 284 -16.43 7.92 0.35
C VAL A 284 -15.95 9.34 0.63
N LEU A 285 -14.85 9.53 1.36
CA LEU A 285 -14.49 10.85 1.88
C LEU A 285 -14.12 11.84 0.76
N ASN A 286 -13.22 11.45 -0.14
CA ASN A 286 -12.76 12.32 -1.22
C ASN A 286 -13.82 12.51 -2.31
N GLN A 287 -14.58 11.46 -2.63
CA GLN A 287 -15.71 11.58 -3.54
C GLN A 287 -16.78 12.55 -3.00
N ASN A 288 -17.13 12.45 -1.72
CA ASN A 288 -18.10 13.36 -1.10
C ASN A 288 -17.58 14.80 -1.10
N ALA A 289 -16.34 15.04 -0.68
CA ALA A 289 -15.75 16.37 -0.71
C ALA A 289 -15.75 17.00 -2.12
N PHE A 290 -15.49 16.18 -3.15
CA PHE A 290 -15.57 16.63 -4.55
C PHE A 290 -17.02 16.97 -4.96
N LYS A 291 -17.97 16.09 -4.66
CA LYS A 291 -19.39 16.27 -5.03
C LYS A 291 -20.04 17.45 -4.30
N GLU A 292 -19.79 17.59 -2.99
CA GLU A 292 -20.30 18.69 -2.17
C GLU A 292 -19.78 20.06 -2.64
N ALA A 293 -18.56 20.10 -3.18
CA ALA A 293 -18.00 21.31 -3.79
C ALA A 293 -18.57 21.64 -5.19
N GLY A 294 -19.43 20.78 -5.76
CA GLY A 294 -20.04 20.97 -7.09
C GLY A 294 -19.47 20.06 -8.18
N GLY A 295 -18.65 19.07 -7.82
CA GLY A 295 -18.18 18.03 -8.73
C GLY A 295 -19.32 17.14 -9.22
N LYS A 296 -19.26 16.69 -10.47
CA LYS A 296 -20.34 15.93 -11.13
C LYS A 296 -19.96 14.48 -11.37
N HIS A 297 -18.75 14.24 -11.86
CA HIS A 297 -18.31 12.91 -12.27
C HIS A 297 -17.01 12.55 -11.55
N TYR A 298 -17.07 11.44 -10.82
CA TYR A 298 -15.94 10.91 -10.07
C TYR A 298 -15.77 9.46 -10.46
N GLN A 299 -14.56 9.10 -10.85
CA GLN A 299 -14.20 7.72 -11.14
C GLN A 299 -12.92 7.38 -10.38
N ARG A 300 -12.83 6.14 -9.92
CA ARG A 300 -11.61 5.57 -9.33
C ARG A 300 -11.12 4.40 -10.17
N VAL A 301 -9.80 4.30 -10.33
CA VAL A 301 -9.10 3.10 -10.79
C VAL A 301 -8.71 2.29 -9.56
N ALA A 302 -9.17 1.04 -9.50
CA ALA A 302 -8.77 0.13 -8.43
C ALA A 302 -7.25 -0.14 -8.50
N PRO A 303 -6.60 -0.52 -7.39
CA PRO A 303 -5.25 -1.08 -7.38
C PRO A 303 -5.14 -2.37 -8.21
N ILE A 304 -3.91 -2.88 -8.37
CA ILE A 304 -3.63 -4.14 -9.09
C ILE A 304 -4.48 -5.30 -8.56
N ASN A 305 -4.73 -5.35 -7.25
CA ASN A 305 -5.57 -6.38 -6.63
C ASN A 305 -5.05 -7.77 -7.03
N ASP A 306 -5.83 -8.58 -7.72
CA ASP A 306 -5.48 -9.90 -8.21
C ASP A 306 -5.28 -9.95 -9.74
N ASP A 307 -4.96 -8.81 -10.37
CA ASP A 307 -4.61 -8.78 -11.79
C ASP A 307 -3.33 -9.62 -12.05
N PRO A 308 -3.32 -10.51 -13.06
CA PRO A 308 -2.17 -11.34 -13.40
C PRO A 308 -0.86 -10.60 -13.64
N VAL A 309 -0.89 -9.29 -13.96
CA VAL A 309 0.32 -8.47 -14.12
C VAL A 309 1.25 -8.53 -12.89
N ILE A 310 0.72 -8.85 -11.70
CA ILE A 310 1.56 -9.03 -10.50
C ILE A 310 2.64 -10.08 -10.70
N VAL A 311 2.36 -11.11 -11.51
CA VAL A 311 3.32 -12.16 -11.83
C VAL A 311 4.49 -11.60 -12.64
N ASP A 312 4.20 -10.79 -13.66
CA ASP A 312 5.21 -10.20 -14.54
C ASP A 312 6.09 -9.22 -13.75
N ILE A 313 5.46 -8.37 -12.92
CA ILE A 313 6.16 -7.45 -12.02
C ILE A 313 7.12 -8.22 -11.10
N VAL A 314 6.65 -9.31 -10.48
CA VAL A 314 7.48 -10.07 -9.54
C VAL A 314 8.60 -10.80 -10.27
N LYS A 315 8.35 -11.41 -11.43
CA LYS A 315 9.40 -12.10 -12.22
C LYS A 315 10.54 -11.16 -12.60
N ASP A 316 10.21 -9.98 -13.11
CA ASP A 316 11.21 -8.95 -13.42
C ASP A 316 12.03 -8.54 -12.17
N LEU A 317 11.36 -8.35 -11.02
CA LEU A 317 12.05 -8.06 -9.74
C LEU A 317 12.87 -9.23 -9.19
N LEU A 318 12.60 -10.46 -9.63
CA LEU A 318 13.40 -11.65 -9.36
C LEU A 318 14.57 -11.83 -10.34
N GLY A 319 14.52 -11.18 -11.51
CA GLY A 319 15.45 -11.40 -12.61
C GLY A 319 15.16 -12.70 -13.38
N GLU A 320 13.90 -13.11 -13.44
CA GLU A 320 13.39 -14.30 -14.14
C GLU A 320 12.78 -13.95 -15.51
#